data_AF-A0A699VUD7-F1
#
_entry.id   AF-A0A699VUD7-F1
#
_cell.length_a   1.000
_cell.length_b   1.000
_cell.length_c   1.000
_cell.angle_alpha   90.00
_cell.angle_beta   90.00
_cell.angle_gamma   90.00
#
_symmetry.space_group_name_H-M   'P 1'
#
loop_
_entity.id
_entity.type
_entity.pdbx_description
1 polymer ?
#
loop_
_entity_poly.entity_id
_entity_poly.type
_entity_poly.pdbx_seq_one_letter_code
_entity_poly.pdbx_strand_id
1 'polypeptide(L)' 'LQALVITVRTDRGTEFLNKTLNAFFKEEGTKHQTSTARTPEQNDVVKRRNRTLVEAARTMLSAS' A
#
# COMPACT_ATOMS: atom_id res chain seq x y z
N LEU A 1 17.29 -11.55 5.79
CA LEU A 1 17.13 -11.68 4.33
C LEU A 1 16.28 -10.52 3.85
N GLN A 2 16.87 -9.57 3.15
CA GLN A 2 16.14 -8.46 2.53
C GLN A 2 15.59 -8.96 1.20
N ALA A 3 14.26 -9.00 1.05
CA ALA A 3 13.64 -9.43 -0.19
C ALA A 3 13.57 -8.26 -1.15
N LEU A 4 13.99 -8.47 -2.40
CA LEU A 4 13.80 -7.49 -3.46
C LEU A 4 12.30 -7.36 -3.76
N VAL A 5 11.77 -6.14 -3.72
CA VAL A 5 10.39 -5.86 -4.08
C VAL A 5 10.29 -5.70 -5.59
N ILE A 6 9.67 -6.66 -6.26
CA ILE A 6 9.56 -6.65 -7.73
C ILE A 6 8.38 -5.80 -8.20
N THR A 7 7.28 -5.77 -7.45
CA THR A 7 6.04 -5.10 -7.86
C THR A 7 5.31 -4.53 -6.66
N VAL A 8 4.85 -3.29 -6.80
CA VAL A 8 3.98 -2.61 -5.85
C VAL A 8 2.66 -2.29 -6.54
N ARG A 9 1.55 -2.65 -5.89
CA ARG A 9 0.19 -2.38 -6.38
C ARG A 9 -0.51 -1.44 -5.42
N THR A 10 -0.99 -0.31 -5.93
CA THR A 10 -1.77 0.67 -5.19
C THR A 10 -3.17 0.78 -5.78
N ASP A 11 -4.11 1.39 -5.06
CA ASP A 11 -5.30 1.91 -5.72
C ASP A 11 -4.96 3.15 -6.56
N ARG A 12 -6.01 3.77 -7.12
CA ARG A 12 -5.94 5.01 -7.90
C ARG A 12 -6.08 6.27 -7.04
N GLY A 13 -5.80 6.19 -5.73
CA GLY A 13 -5.65 7.37 -4.89
C GLY A 13 -4.67 8.36 -5.51
N THR A 14 -4.99 9.64 -5.48
CA THR A 14 -4.17 10.69 -6.12
C THR A 14 -2.78 10.79 -5.48
N GLU A 15 -2.67 10.41 -4.19
CA GLU A 15 -1.42 10.27 -3.47
C GLU A 15 -0.46 9.26 -4.14
N PHE A 16 -1.00 8.24 -4.82
CA PHE A 16 -0.22 7.23 -5.53
C PHE A 16 -0.01 7.55 -7.01
N LEU A 17 -0.64 8.60 -7.53
CA LEU A 17 -0.61 8.98 -8.95
C LEU A 17 0.22 10.24 -9.19
N ASN A 18 1.42 10.31 -8.60
CA ASN A 18 2.31 11.45 -8.75
C ASN A 18 3.64 11.07 -9.44
N LYS A 19 4.26 12.06 -10.10
CA LYS A 19 5.51 11.86 -10.86
C LYS A 19 6.68 11.45 -9.98
N THR A 20 6.76 11.97 -8.76
CA THR A 20 7.84 11.68 -7.81
C THR A 20 7.84 10.20 -7.42
N LEU A 21 6.68 9.65 -7.06
CA LEU A 21 6.53 8.24 -6.70
C LEU A 21 6.85 7.31 -7.88
N ASN A 22 6.41 7.69 -9.08
CA ASN A 22 6.72 6.93 -10.29
C ASN A 22 8.22 6.94 -10.62
N ALA A 23 8.91 8.06 -10.40
CA ALA A 23 10.36 8.15 -10.57
C ALA A 23 11.09 7.26 -9.56
N PHE A 24 10.67 7.30 -8.28
CA PHE A 24 11.19 6.44 -7.22
C PHE A 24 11.09 4.95 -7.59
N PHE A 25 9.92 4.48 -8.02
CA PHE A 25 9.76 3.08 -8.40
C PHE A 25 10.64 2.68 -9.59
N LYS A 26 10.86 3.57 -10.56
CA LYS A 26 11.77 3.32 -11.68
C LYS A 26 13.22 3.20 -11.23
N GLU A 27 13.67 4.07 -10.33
CA GLU A 27 15.01 4.04 -9.74
C GLU A 27 15.25 2.75 -8.97
N GLU A 28 14.27 2.32 -8.18
CA GLU A 28 14.30 1.07 -7.42
C GLU A 28 14.09 -0.20 -8.28
N GLY A 29 13.91 -0.06 -9.61
CA GLY A 29 13.60 -1.18 -10.50
C GLY A 29 12.28 -1.89 -10.17
N THR A 30 11.39 -1.22 -9.43
CA THR A 30 10.12 -1.76 -8.95
C THR A 30 9.00 -1.44 -9.92
N LYS A 31 8.19 -2.43 -10.30
CA LYS A 31 7.01 -2.20 -11.15
C LYS A 31 5.87 -1.61 -10.33
N HIS A 32 5.41 -0.41 -10.67
CA HIS A 32 4.19 0.16 -10.11
C HIS A 32 2.96 -0.26 -10.92
N GLN A 33 1.97 -0.84 -10.26
CA GLN A 33 0.66 -1.18 -10.81
C GLN A 33 -0.42 -0.43 -10.06
N THR A 34 -1.46 -0.02 -10.78
CA THR A 34 -2.65 0.59 -10.18
C THR A 34 -3.84 -0.36 -10.35
N SER A 35 -4.64 -0.51 -9.29
CA SER A 35 -5.86 -1.31 -9.34
C SER A 35 -6.87 -0.67 -10.28
N THR A 36 -7.75 -1.49 -10.86
CA THR A 36 -8.85 -0.95 -11.66
C THR A 36 -9.83 -0.20 -10.75
N ALA A 37 -10.55 0.79 -11.29
CA ALA A 37 -11.59 1.44 -10.52
C ALA A 37 -12.69 0.41 -10.20
N ARG A 38 -13.20 0.43 -8.96
CA ARG A 38 -14.28 -0.46 -8.48
C ARG A 38 -13.93 -1.95 -8.36
N THR A 39 -12.65 -2.31 -8.24
CA THR A 39 -12.20 -3.67 -7.85
C THR A 39 -11.62 -3.66 -6.42
N PRO A 40 -12.46 -3.41 -5.39
CA PRO A 40 -12.02 -3.34 -4.02
C PRO A 40 -11.33 -4.63 -3.55
N GLU A 41 -11.66 -5.77 -4.16
CA GLU A 41 -11.11 -7.09 -3.82
C GLU A 41 -9.59 -7.17 -4.03
N GLN A 42 -9.08 -6.43 -5.03
CA GLN A 42 -7.66 -6.40 -5.35
C GLN A 42 -6.80 -5.83 -4.21
N ASN A 43 -7.41 -5.08 -3.29
CA ASN A 43 -6.74 -4.49 -2.13
C ASN A 43 -7.23 -5.06 -0.79
N ASP A 44 -7.96 -6.18 -0.79
CA ASP A 44 -8.56 -6.73 0.44
C ASP A 44 -7.54 -7.10 1.51
N VAL A 45 -6.37 -7.61 1.09
CA VAL A 45 -5.30 -7.94 2.03
C VAL A 45 -4.77 -6.67 2.71
N VAL A 46 -4.56 -5.61 1.94
CA VAL A 46 -4.09 -4.31 2.46
C VAL A 46 -5.13 -3.71 3.40
N LYS A 47 -6.41 -3.71 3.01
CA LYS A 47 -7.51 -3.21 3.86
C LYS A 47 -7.62 -3.96 5.18
N ARG A 48 -7.58 -5.30 5.16
CA ARG A 48 -7.64 -6.12 6.38
C ARG A 48 -6.44 -5.86 7.31
N ARG A 49 -5.24 -5.77 6.74
CA ARG A 49 -4.03 -5.47 7.52
C ARG A 49 -4.08 -4.07 8.11
N ASN A 50 -4.51 -3.07 7.36
CA ASN A 50 -4.67 -1.70 7.85
C ASN A 50 -5.67 -1.62 9.00
N ARG A 51 -6.83 -2.30 8.89
CA ARG A 51 -7.80 -2.37 9.98
C ARG A 51 -7.18 -2.98 11.25
N THR A 52 -6.47 -4.10 11.09
CA THR A 52 -5.81 -4.78 12.22
C THR A 52 -4.78 -3.87 12.91
N LEU A 53 -3.97 -3.14 12.13
CA LEU A 53 -2.99 -2.20 12.66
C LEU A 53 -3.65 -1.05 13.43
N VAL A 54 -4.72 -0.48 12.88
CA VAL A 54 -5.48 0.60 13.54
C VAL A 54 -6.11 0.11 14.85
N GLU A 55 -6.70 -1.09 14.84
CA GLU A 55 -7.28 -1.69 16.05
C GLU A 55 -6.21 -1.95 17.11
N ALA A 56 -5.06 -2.53 16.74
CA ALA A 56 -3.95 -2.76 17.66
C ALA A 56 -3.45 -1.44 18.29
N ALA A 57 -3.29 -0.39 17.49
CA ALA A 57 -2.89 0.92 18.00
C ALA A 57 -3.93 1.51 18.96
N ARG A 58 -5.23 1.39 18.65
CA ARG A 58 -6.31 1.82 19.56
C ARG A 58 -6.27 1.05 20.87
N THR A 59 -6.07 -0.26 20.83
CA THR A 59 -5.96 -1.09 22.05
C THR A 59 -4.78 -0.65 22.90
N MET A 60 -3.60 -0.42 22.30
CA MET A 60 -2.42 0.06 23.03
C MET A 60 -2.68 1.41 23.71
N LEU A 61 -3.29 2.36 22.99
CA LEU A 61 -3.63 3.68 23.55
C LEU A 61 -4.69 3.61 24.64
N SER A 62 -5.66 2.69 24.53
CA SER A 62 -6.69 2.50 25.57
C SER A 62 -6.19 1.77 26.82
N ALA A 63 -5.07 1.04 26.70
CA ALA A 63 -4.41 0.37 27.80
C ALA A 63 -3.35 1.26 28.49
N SER A 64 -3.21 2.51 28.03
CA SER A 64 -2.30 3.53 28.57
C SER A 64 -2.96 4.35 29.67
#